data_AF-A0AAV4FJC1-F1
#
_entry.id   AF-A0AAV4FJC1-F1
#
_cell.length_a   1.000
_cell.length_b   1.000
_cell.length_c   1.000
_cell.angle_alpha   90.00
_cell.angle_beta   90.00
_cell.angle_gamma   90.00
#
_symmetry.space_group_name_H-M   'P 1'
#
loop_
_entity.id
_entity.type
_entity.pdbx_description
1 polymer ?
#
loop_
_entity_poly.entity_id
_entity_poly.type
_entity_poly.pdbx_seq_one_letter_code
_entity_poly.pdbx_strand_id
1 'polypeptide(L)' 'MSDAEVEAPVAAAAPGEPMDVYQALQEVLKTALIHDGLCRGAKEAAKSLD' A
#
# COMPACT_ATOMS: atom_id res chain seq x y z
N MET A 1 -13.33 17.79 15.58
CA MET A 1 -12.20 16.89 15.90
C MET A 1 -12.65 15.51 15.46
N SER A 2 -12.07 14.82 14.49
CA SER A 2 -10.72 14.82 13.93
C SER A 2 -10.86 14.38 12.46
N ASP A 3 -10.55 15.26 11.53
CA ASP A 3 -9.28 15.18 10.79
C ASP A 3 -9.30 14.02 9.78
N ALA A 4 -10.06 14.21 8.70
CA ALA A 4 -9.80 13.53 7.45
C ALA A 4 -8.65 14.31 6.81
N GLU A 5 -7.42 14.03 7.25
CA GLU A 5 -6.26 14.40 6.46
C GLU A 5 -6.46 13.73 5.10
N VAL A 6 -6.82 14.56 4.12
CA VAL A 6 -6.73 14.20 2.72
C VAL A 6 -5.28 13.80 2.52
N GLU A 7 -5.06 12.49 2.49
CA GLU A 7 -3.80 11.88 2.11
C GLU A 7 -3.40 12.58 0.81
N ALA A 8 -2.38 13.44 0.91
CA ALA A 8 -1.85 14.15 -0.24
C ALA A 8 -1.60 13.09 -1.32
N PRO A 9 -1.97 13.34 -2.58
CA PRO A 9 -1.72 12.36 -3.62
C PRO A 9 -0.21 12.11 -3.59
N VAL A 10 0.18 10.90 -3.16
CA VAL A 10 1.56 10.45 -3.29
C VAL A 10 1.82 10.57 -4.78
N ALA A 11 2.57 11.59 -5.16
CA ALA A 11 2.93 11.82 -6.54
C ALA A 11 3.57 10.53 -7.01
N ALA A 12 2.89 9.82 -7.92
CA ALA A 12 3.42 8.60 -8.49
C ALA A 12 4.76 8.97 -9.10
N ALA A 13 5.84 8.37 -8.59
CA ALA A 13 7.18 8.64 -9.08
C ALA A 13 7.20 8.38 -10.59
N ALA A 14 7.87 9.24 -11.35
CA ALA A 14 7.93 9.07 -12.78
C ALA A 14 8.63 7.72 -13.10
N PRO A 15 8.18 6.96 -14.12
CA PRO A 15 8.76 5.67 -14.43
C PRO A 15 10.25 5.83 -14.75
N GLY A 16 11.11 5.27 -13.89
CA GLY A 16 12.56 5.33 -14.03
C GLY A 16 13.30 6.15 -12.97
N GLU A 17 12.60 6.85 -12.07
CA GLU A 17 13.25 7.43 -10.88
C GLU A 17 13.57 6.34 -9.85
N PRO A 18 14.72 6.42 -9.15
CA PRO A 18 15.03 5.50 -8.06
C PRO A 18 13.98 5.68 -6.96
N MET A 19 13.09 4.70 -6.81
CA MET A 19 12.03 4.73 -5.80
C MET A 19 12.62 4.64 -4.39
N ASP A 20 12.11 5.49 -3.49
CA ASP A 20 12.31 5.31 -2.06
C ASP A 20 11.55 4.07 -1.56
N VAL A 21 12.02 3.48 -0.46
CA VAL A 21 11.47 2.24 0.12
C VAL A 21 9.99 2.39 0.44
N TYR A 22 9.57 3.53 0.99
CA TYR A 22 8.17 3.75 1.34
C TYR A 22 7.28 3.91 0.09
N GLN A 23 7.81 4.50 -0.99
CA GLN A 23 7.09 4.62 -2.27
C GLN A 23 6.89 3.24 -2.91
N ALA A 24 7.95 2.42 -2.96
CA ALA A 24 7.88 1.07 -3.49
C ALA A 24 6.86 0.20 -2.73
N LEU A 25 6.84 0.29 -1.39
CA LEU A 25 5.86 -0.42 -0.56
C LEU A 25 4.41 -0.01 -0.88
N GLN A 26 4.16 1.30 -1.05
CA GLN A 26 2.82 1.78 -1.39
C GLN A 26 2.34 1.27 -2.75
N GLU A 27 3.21 1.21 -3.76
CA GLU A 27 2.87 0.67 -5.08
C GLU A 27 2.58 -0.83 -5.04
N VAL A 28 3.40 -1.60 -4.31
CA VAL A 28 3.17 -3.04 -4.13
C VAL A 28 1.84 -3.30 -3.40
N LEU A 29 1.50 -2.52 -2.38
CA LEU A 29 0.21 -2.66 -1.69
C LEU A 29 -0.97 -2.28 -2.59
N LYS A 30 -0.84 -1.25 -3.43
CA LYS A 30 -1.87 -0.88 -4.42
C LYS A 30 -2.10 -2.00 -5.43
N THR A 31 -1.03 -2.59 -5.96
CA THR A 31 -1.15 -3.71 -6.91
C THR A 31 -1.75 -4.95 -6.24
N ALA A 32 -1.32 -5.30 -5.03
CA ALA A 32 -1.89 -6.42 -4.27
C ALA A 32 -3.40 -6.25 -4.02
N LEU A 33 -3.86 -5.02 -3.79
CA LEU A 33 -5.28 -4.71 -3.63
C LEU A 33 -6.09 -4.87 -4.92
N ILE A 34 -5.52 -4.53 -6.08
CA ILE A 34 -6.18 -4.72 -7.39
C ILE A 34 -6.39 -6.20 -7.72
N HIS A 35 -5.49 -7.06 -7.22
CA HIS A 35 -5.52 -8.51 -7.48
C HIS A 35 -6.17 -9.32 -6.35
N ASP A 36 -6.89 -8.66 -5.41
CA ASP A 36 -7.50 -9.29 -4.24
C ASP A 36 -6.51 -10.14 -3.39
N GLY A 37 -5.22 -9.81 -3.44
CA GLY A 37 -4.14 -10.53 -2.76
C GLY A 37 -3.76 -9.96 -1.39
N LEU A 38 -4.41 -8.88 -0.94
CA LEU A 38 -4.09 -8.21 0.30
C LEU A 38 -5.04 -8.65 1.43
N CYS A 39 -4.53 -9.46 2.37
CA CYS A 39 -5.27 -9.88 3.56
C CYS A 39 -5.55 -8.70 4.50
N ARG A 40 -6.75 -8.63 5.08
CA ARG A 40 -7.14 -7.53 5.98
C ARG A 40 -7.40 -8.04 7.39
N GLY A 41 -6.67 -7.49 8.35
CA GLY A 41 -6.80 -7.83 9.76
C GLY A 41 -5.90 -9.00 10.20
N ALA A 42 -5.61 -9.04 11.50
CA ALA A 42 -4.59 -9.93 12.07
C ALA A 42 -4.91 -11.42 11.92
N LYS A 43 -6.20 -11.80 11.95
CA LYS A 43 -6.62 -13.21 11.82
C LYS A 43 -6.42 -13.74 10.40
N GLU A 44 -6.76 -12.96 9.38
CA GLU A 44 -6.57 -13.34 7.98
C GLU A 44 -5.09 -13.35 7.60
N ALA A 45 -4.32 -12.37 8.11
CA ALA A 45 -2.87 -12.34 7.96
C ALA A 45 -2.22 -13.58 8.60
N ALA A 46 -2.61 -13.96 9.82
CA ALA A 46 -2.08 -15.15 10.47
C ALA A 46 -2.40 -16.44 9.69
N LYS A 47 -3.61 -16.54 9.11
CA LYS A 47 -4.02 -17.70 8.30
C LYS A 47 -3.29 -17.80 6.96
N SER A 48 -2.89 -16.66 6.37
CA SER A 48 -2.17 -16.64 5.08
C SER A 48 -0.65 -16.81 5.25
N LEU A 49 -0.16 -16.64 6.48
CA LEU A 49 1.23 -16.92 6.87
C LEU A 49 1.46 -18.37 7.32
N ASP A 50 0.41 -19.05 7.78
CA ASP A 50 0.38 -20.49 8.06
C ASP A 50 0.34 -21.29 6.74
#